data_AF-A0A3S0WQG0-F1
#
_entry.id   AF-A0A3S0WQG0-F1
#
_cell.length_a   1.000
_cell.length_b   1.000
_cell.length_c   1.000
_cell.angle_alpha   90.00
_cell.angle_beta   90.00
_cell.angle_gamma   90.00
#
_symmetry.space_group_name_H-M   'P 1'
#
loop_
_entity.id
_entity.type
_entity.pdbx_description
1 polymer ?
#
loop_
_entity_poly.entity_id
_entity_poly.type
_entity_poly.pdbx_seq_one_letter_code
_entity_poly.pdbx_strand_id
1 'polypeptide(L)'
;MLVFNCTQAASDFFTTARKGNKLSPMSPIPKKKLIDEPVLHSCQQWHWMIHVKKFDRRNVLLAMDMDSRFCMIFWGIKKGDVQNFLEQFHDRLSLHVVTAINLGGQDESISKISMDSFEESHHEYAFVQRGDRSVQAHIKDVFFSFQFEQSRWEDDIPTEEELFFSDLRHNDTPRRRRQDKDYVFPTEIMFMTWLSHYANLNEQTISRVLDQFRFKSRELLWGKIYSDLSELNSGDLEADSFESRPDNLFLFKDYVKQK
;
A
#
# COMPACT_ATOMS: atom_id res chain seq x y z
N MET A 1 -11.53 11.28 8.08
CA MET A 1 -10.35 12.12 7.74
C MET A 1 -9.10 11.25 7.62
N LEU A 2 -8.28 11.46 6.59
CA LEU A 2 -6.96 10.84 6.44
C LEU A 2 -5.86 11.73 7.01
N VAL A 3 -4.98 11.15 7.84
CA VAL A 3 -3.88 11.87 8.47
C VAL A 3 -2.53 11.33 7.98
N PHE A 4 -1.85 12.12 7.16
CA PHE A 4 -0.53 11.83 6.63
C PHE A 4 0.57 12.38 7.54
N ASN A 5 1.16 11.48 8.31
CA ASN A 5 2.28 11.75 9.22
C ASN A 5 3.57 11.75 8.43
N CYS A 6 4.10 12.92 8.14
CA CYS A 6 5.27 13.09 7.30
C CYS A 6 6.55 13.10 8.14
N THR A 7 7.45 12.19 7.83
CA THR A 7 8.86 12.30 8.25
C THR A 7 9.48 13.60 7.75
N GLN A 8 10.64 13.99 8.28
CA GLN A 8 11.37 15.18 7.82
C GLN A 8 11.56 15.17 6.29
N ALA A 9 12.01 14.04 5.73
CA ALA A 9 12.21 13.89 4.30
C ALA A 9 10.92 14.11 3.49
N ALA A 10 9.78 13.58 3.96
CA ALA A 10 8.48 13.78 3.30
C ALA A 10 7.98 15.22 3.43
N SER A 11 8.14 15.83 4.61
CA SER A 11 7.80 17.23 4.84
C SER A 11 8.58 18.16 3.91
N ASP A 12 9.89 17.93 3.77
CA ASP A 12 10.76 18.71 2.88
C ASP A 12 10.45 18.46 1.40
N PHE A 13 9.99 17.25 1.07
CA PHE A 13 9.57 16.90 -0.29
C PHE A 13 8.26 17.61 -0.68
N PHE A 14 7.26 17.65 0.19
CA PHE A 14 6.00 18.34 -0.10
C PHE A 14 6.08 19.86 0.06
N THR A 15 7.13 20.35 0.72
CA THR A 15 7.40 21.78 0.83
C THR A 15 8.08 22.33 -0.43
N THR A 16 7.54 23.40 -0.99
CA THR A 16 8.18 24.17 -2.06
C THR A 16 8.36 25.63 -1.68
N ALA A 17 9.34 26.30 -2.31
CA ALA A 17 9.48 27.74 -2.21
C ALA A 17 9.09 28.36 -3.56
N ARG A 18 8.12 29.28 -3.57
CA ARG A 18 7.77 30.08 -4.74
C ARG A 18 7.91 31.56 -4.40
N LYS A 19 8.80 32.27 -5.12
CA LYS A 19 9.09 33.70 -4.91
C LYS A 19 9.43 34.06 -3.45
N GLY A 20 10.24 33.23 -2.79
CA GLY A 20 10.64 33.43 -1.39
C GLY A 20 9.63 32.96 -0.34
N ASN A 21 8.39 32.63 -0.73
CA ASN A 21 7.38 32.12 0.18
C ASN A 21 7.39 30.58 0.22
N LYS A 22 7.50 30.04 1.44
CA LYS A 22 7.41 28.60 1.70
C LYS A 22 5.94 28.16 1.62
N LEU A 23 5.61 27.37 0.60
CA LEU A 23 4.34 26.68 0.46
C LEU A 23 4.51 25.27 1.01
N SER A 24 3.81 24.97 2.10
CA SER A 24 3.88 23.68 2.79
C SER A 24 2.47 23.25 3.16
N PRO A 25 2.07 22.00 2.87
CA PRO A 25 0.78 21.46 3.31
C PRO A 25 0.78 21.08 4.81
N MET A 26 1.95 21.11 5.47
CA MET A 26 2.05 20.74 6.88
C MET A 26 1.19 21.64 7.76
N SER A 27 0.26 21.02 8.48
CA SER A 27 -0.44 21.63 9.61
C SER A 27 0.54 21.92 10.75
N PRO A 28 0.20 22.87 11.65
CA PRO A 28 1.00 23.11 12.85
C PRO A 28 1.27 21.82 13.62
N ILE A 29 2.50 21.66 14.11
CA ILE A 29 2.90 20.46 14.87
C ILE A 29 1.95 20.30 16.07
N PRO A 30 1.24 19.16 16.21
CA PRO A 30 0.39 18.91 17.35
C PRO A 30 1.19 19.01 18.65
N LYS A 31 0.61 19.66 19.67
CA LYS A 31 1.26 19.80 20.99
C LYS A 31 1.38 18.47 21.74
N LYS A 32 0.57 17.47 21.38
CA LYS A 32 0.60 16.12 21.95
C LYS A 32 1.49 15.21 21.11
N LYS A 33 2.22 14.31 21.76
CA LYS A 33 2.98 13.28 21.02
C LYS A 33 2.00 12.27 20.45
N LEU A 34 2.38 11.62 19.35
CA LEU A 34 1.57 10.58 18.71
C LEU A 34 1.22 9.41 19.65
N ILE A 35 2.06 9.15 20.66
CA ILE A 35 1.84 8.14 21.72
C ILE A 35 0.76 8.59 22.73
N ASP A 36 0.57 9.90 22.87
CA ASP A 36 -0.40 10.52 23.79
C ASP A 36 -1.74 10.84 23.10
N GLU A 37 -1.78 10.72 21.78
CA GLU A 37 -3.02 10.64 21.01
C GLU A 37 -3.46 9.18 21.03
N PRO A 38 -4.69 8.88 21.48
CA PRO A 38 -5.26 7.55 21.27
C PRO A 38 -5.46 7.37 19.76
N VAL A 39 -4.40 7.03 19.03
CA VAL A 39 -4.51 6.44 17.70
C VAL A 39 -4.93 4.99 17.93
N LEU A 40 -6.14 4.81 18.45
CA LEU A 40 -6.83 3.55 18.49
C LEU A 40 -8.16 3.75 17.78
N HIS A 41 -8.12 3.44 16.48
CA HIS A 41 -9.22 2.83 15.73
C HIS A 41 -10.60 3.47 15.90
N SER A 42 -10.73 4.76 15.64
CA SER A 42 -12.04 5.26 15.19
C SER A 42 -12.04 5.24 13.67
N CYS A 43 -13.15 4.82 13.07
CA CYS A 43 -13.43 4.98 11.64
C CYS A 43 -13.35 6.44 11.16
N GLN A 44 -13.19 7.41 12.08
CA GLN A 44 -13.14 8.83 11.82
C GLN A 44 -11.75 9.34 11.43
N GLN A 45 -10.67 8.71 11.91
CA GLN A 45 -9.29 9.14 11.60
C GLN A 45 -8.40 7.94 11.26
N TRP A 46 -7.89 7.94 10.03
CA TRP A 46 -6.98 6.90 9.56
C TRP A 46 -5.59 7.47 9.28
N HIS A 47 -4.60 6.97 10.03
CA HIS A 47 -3.26 7.52 10.10
C HIS A 47 -2.26 6.74 9.26
N TRP A 48 -1.56 7.44 8.37
CA TRP A 48 -0.51 6.91 7.50
C TRP A 48 0.82 7.59 7.79
N MET A 49 1.93 6.88 7.75
CA MET A 49 3.29 7.43 7.79
C MET A 49 3.82 7.58 6.38
N ILE A 50 4.26 8.78 6.01
CA ILE A 50 4.85 9.07 4.71
C ILE A 50 6.36 9.28 4.86
N HIS A 51 7.12 8.52 4.09
CA HIS A 51 8.57 8.69 3.96
C HIS A 51 8.97 8.86 2.49
N VAL A 52 10.09 9.55 2.29
CA VAL A 52 10.68 9.78 0.98
C VAL A 52 12.14 9.35 1.04
N LYS A 53 12.54 8.49 0.12
CA LYS A 53 13.93 8.10 -0.08
C LYS A 53 14.30 8.31 -1.54
N LYS A 54 15.55 8.69 -1.80
CA LYS A 54 16.06 8.80 -3.17
C LYS A 54 16.67 7.49 -3.62
N PHE A 55 16.30 7.07 -4.83
CA PHE A 55 16.89 5.97 -5.58
C PHE A 55 17.25 6.49 -6.97
N ASP A 56 18.51 6.34 -7.38
CA ASP A 56 19.04 6.80 -8.70
C ASP A 56 18.53 8.18 -9.15
N ARG A 57 18.64 9.15 -8.22
CA ARG A 57 18.23 10.57 -8.37
C ARG A 57 16.72 10.82 -8.42
N ARG A 58 15.88 9.79 -8.36
CA ARG A 58 14.43 9.90 -8.27
C ARG A 58 13.97 9.82 -6.83
N ASN A 59 12.91 10.54 -6.50
CA ASN A 59 12.29 10.42 -5.19
C ASN A 59 11.26 9.29 -5.26
N VAL A 60 11.34 8.38 -4.30
CA VAL A 60 10.39 7.30 -4.11
C VAL A 60 9.67 7.57 -2.80
N LEU A 61 8.35 7.58 -2.87
CA LEU A 61 7.47 7.80 -1.73
C LEU A 61 6.99 6.45 -1.23
N LEU A 62 6.88 6.31 0.09
CA LEU A 62 6.23 5.17 0.70
C LEU A 62 5.23 5.68 1.72
N ALA A 63 3.97 5.24 1.56
CA ALA A 63 2.93 5.41 2.57
C ALA A 63 2.78 4.10 3.32
N MET A 64 2.79 4.13 4.65
CA MET A 64 2.58 2.97 5.50
C MET A 64 1.49 3.24 6.53
N ASP A 65 0.47 2.41 6.56
CA ASP A 65 -0.55 2.45 7.59
C ASP A 65 0.09 2.24 8.98
N MET A 66 -0.26 3.10 9.93
CA MET A 66 0.37 3.12 11.24
C MET A 66 0.07 1.86 12.06
N ASP A 67 -1.10 1.24 11.81
CA ASP A 67 -1.57 0.08 12.56
C ASP A 67 -1.14 -1.23 11.89
N SER A 68 -1.73 -1.58 10.75
CA SER A 68 -1.47 -2.83 10.00
C SER A 68 -0.05 -2.91 9.44
N ARG A 69 0.64 -1.78 9.28
CA ARG A 69 1.93 -1.67 8.56
C ARG A 69 1.84 -2.03 7.09
N PHE A 70 0.62 -2.02 6.54
CA PHE A 70 0.37 -2.10 5.11
C PHE A 70 1.03 -0.90 4.43
N CYS A 71 1.72 -1.12 3.32
CA CYS A 71 2.43 -0.07 2.61
C CYS A 71 2.12 -0.03 1.12
N MET A 72 2.24 1.18 0.56
CA MET A 72 2.16 1.45 -0.87
C MET A 72 3.37 2.28 -1.28
N ILE A 73 4.00 1.89 -2.38
CA ILE A 73 5.18 2.55 -2.96
C ILE A 73 4.75 3.37 -4.17
N PHE A 74 5.23 4.60 -4.23
CA PHE A 74 4.90 5.54 -5.30
C PHE A 74 6.16 6.04 -5.99
N TRP A 75 6.10 6.03 -7.32
CA TRP A 75 7.15 6.52 -8.20
C TRP A 75 6.70 7.74 -8.98
N GLY A 76 7.64 8.58 -9.40
CA GLY A 76 7.35 9.68 -10.33
C GLY A 76 6.60 10.89 -9.76
N ILE A 77 6.23 10.89 -8.47
CA ILE A 77 5.63 12.06 -7.82
C ILE A 77 6.63 13.22 -7.80
N LYS A 78 6.18 14.40 -8.23
CA LYS A 78 7.02 15.61 -8.27
C LYS A 78 7.08 16.28 -6.91
N LYS A 79 8.22 16.93 -6.64
CA LYS A 79 8.41 17.69 -5.40
C LYS A 79 7.33 18.76 -5.26
N GLY A 80 6.63 18.78 -4.13
CA GLY A 80 5.53 19.71 -3.84
C GLY A 80 4.18 19.36 -4.45
N ASP A 81 4.08 18.25 -5.19
CA ASP A 81 2.86 17.85 -5.87
C ASP A 81 1.98 16.99 -4.96
N VAL A 82 1.32 17.67 -4.01
CA VAL A 82 0.44 17.03 -3.03
C VAL A 82 -0.79 16.42 -3.69
N GLN A 83 -1.33 17.10 -4.71
CA GLN A 83 -2.53 16.66 -5.41
C GLN A 83 -2.28 15.35 -6.14
N ASN A 84 -1.18 15.26 -6.90
CA ASN A 84 -0.81 14.03 -7.59
C ASN A 84 -0.55 12.87 -6.60
N PHE A 85 0.06 13.15 -5.44
CA PHE A 85 0.20 12.13 -4.39
C PHE A 85 -1.15 11.62 -3.89
N LEU A 86 -2.11 12.51 -3.61
CA LEU A 86 -3.44 12.11 -3.14
C LEU A 86 -4.17 11.27 -4.19
N GLU A 87 -4.15 11.70 -5.46
CA GLU A 87 -4.76 10.96 -6.57
C GLU A 87 -4.18 9.53 -6.68
N GLN A 88 -2.85 9.41 -6.71
CA GLN A 88 -2.20 8.10 -6.75
C GLN A 88 -2.48 7.26 -5.50
N PHE A 89 -2.53 7.89 -4.32
CA PHE A 89 -2.82 7.21 -3.06
C PHE A 89 -4.20 6.56 -3.08
N HIS A 90 -5.23 7.30 -3.51
CA HIS A 90 -6.60 6.79 -3.60
C HIS A 90 -6.70 5.69 -4.66
N ASP A 91 -6.17 5.92 -5.86
CA ASP A 91 -6.18 4.91 -6.93
C ASP A 91 -5.51 3.60 -6.49
N ARG A 92 -4.33 3.72 -5.86
CA ARG A 92 -3.55 2.56 -5.40
C ARG A 92 -4.24 1.82 -4.26
N LEU A 93 -4.80 2.54 -3.28
CA LEU A 93 -5.54 1.94 -2.17
C LEU A 93 -6.78 1.21 -2.67
N SER A 94 -7.56 1.84 -3.56
CA SER A 94 -8.74 1.24 -4.17
C SER A 94 -8.41 -0.05 -4.92
N LEU A 95 -7.32 -0.05 -5.70
CA LEU A 95 -6.85 -1.25 -6.39
C LEU A 95 -6.53 -2.38 -5.41
N HIS A 96 -5.81 -2.10 -4.31
CA HIS A 96 -5.48 -3.10 -3.29
C HIS A 96 -6.73 -3.67 -2.62
N VAL A 97 -7.67 -2.80 -2.25
CA VAL A 97 -8.94 -3.21 -1.61
C VAL A 97 -9.77 -4.09 -2.54
N VAL A 98 -10.01 -3.64 -3.78
CA VAL A 98 -10.79 -4.40 -4.76
C VAL A 98 -10.12 -5.75 -5.04
N THR A 99 -8.80 -5.77 -5.16
CA THR A 99 -8.04 -7.02 -5.33
C THR A 99 -8.25 -7.96 -4.13
N ALA A 100 -8.15 -7.45 -2.90
CA ALA A 100 -8.35 -8.25 -1.70
C ALA A 100 -9.79 -8.80 -1.60
N ILE A 101 -10.81 -7.98 -1.93
CA ILE A 101 -12.22 -8.38 -1.96
C ILE A 101 -12.46 -9.50 -2.98
N ASN A 102 -11.92 -9.34 -4.19
CA ASN A 102 -12.02 -10.35 -5.26
C ASN A 102 -11.33 -11.66 -4.88
N LEU A 103 -10.13 -11.58 -4.31
CA LEU A 103 -9.40 -12.76 -3.82
C LEU A 103 -10.14 -13.43 -2.64
N GLY A 104 -10.79 -12.64 -1.79
CA GLY A 104 -11.70 -13.09 -0.74
C GLY A 104 -13.06 -13.64 -1.23
N GLY A 105 -13.24 -13.77 -2.56
CA GLY A 105 -14.42 -14.39 -3.17
C GLY A 105 -15.71 -13.60 -2.94
N GLN A 106 -15.62 -12.31 -2.63
CA GLN A 106 -16.75 -11.42 -2.51
C GLN A 106 -17.08 -10.79 -3.87
N ASP A 107 -18.33 -10.35 -4.03
CA ASP A 107 -18.79 -9.74 -5.28
C ASP A 107 -18.52 -8.23 -5.33
N GLU A 108 -18.83 -7.63 -6.49
CA GLU A 108 -18.67 -6.20 -6.75
C GLU A 108 -19.50 -5.32 -5.80
N SER A 109 -20.60 -5.84 -5.23
CA SER A 109 -21.45 -5.06 -4.32
C SER A 109 -20.72 -4.72 -3.02
N ILE A 110 -19.93 -5.66 -2.47
CA ILE A 110 -19.11 -5.42 -1.29
C ILE A 110 -18.00 -4.41 -1.58
N SER A 111 -17.35 -4.51 -2.75
CA SER A 111 -16.36 -3.51 -3.20
C SER A 111 -16.96 -2.12 -3.24
N LYS A 112 -18.13 -1.97 -3.88
CA LYS A 112 -18.80 -0.67 -4.01
C LYS A 112 -19.24 -0.10 -2.67
N ILE A 113 -19.99 -0.87 -1.88
CA ILE A 113 -20.52 -0.41 -0.59
C ILE A 113 -19.39 0.05 0.35
N SER A 114 -18.31 -0.73 0.41
CA SER A 114 -17.19 -0.41 1.30
C SER A 114 -16.37 0.78 0.81
N MET A 115 -16.24 0.97 -0.51
CA MET A 115 -15.58 2.16 -1.05
C MET A 115 -16.40 3.43 -0.81
N ASP A 116 -17.71 3.38 -1.06
CA ASP A 116 -18.62 4.50 -0.80
C ASP A 116 -18.55 4.90 0.69
N SER A 117 -18.57 3.93 1.60
CA SER A 117 -18.45 4.17 3.05
C SER A 117 -17.09 4.78 3.43
N PHE A 118 -16.00 4.34 2.80
CA PHE A 118 -14.68 4.88 3.01
C PHE A 118 -14.61 6.36 2.57
N GLU A 119 -15.09 6.66 1.37
CA GLU A 119 -15.08 8.02 0.79
C GLU A 119 -15.91 8.99 1.64
N GLU A 120 -17.11 8.60 2.07
CA GLU A 120 -17.96 9.39 2.97
C GLU A 120 -17.22 9.72 4.29
N SER A 121 -16.50 8.74 4.83
CA SER A 121 -15.76 8.87 6.10
C SER A 121 -14.44 9.66 5.96
N HIS A 122 -13.89 9.81 4.76
CA HIS A 122 -12.52 10.29 4.52
C HIS A 122 -12.40 11.40 3.45
N HIS A 123 -13.25 12.42 3.51
CA HIS A 123 -13.21 13.57 2.59
C HIS A 123 -12.23 14.70 2.99
N GLU A 124 -11.57 14.58 4.14
CA GLU A 124 -10.61 15.57 4.65
C GLU A 124 -9.20 14.96 4.80
N TYR A 125 -8.17 15.79 4.59
CA TYR A 125 -6.77 15.41 4.67
C TYR A 125 -5.99 16.34 5.59
N ALA A 126 -5.15 15.76 6.46
CA ALA A 126 -4.20 16.50 7.27
C ALA A 126 -2.78 15.99 7.03
N PHE A 127 -1.85 16.90 6.72
CA PHE A 127 -0.42 16.57 6.66
C PHE A 127 0.26 17.10 7.91
N VAL A 128 0.97 16.24 8.63
CA VAL A 128 1.58 16.59 9.91
C VAL A 128 3.03 16.15 9.94
N GLN A 129 3.95 17.08 10.19
CA GLN A 129 5.36 16.75 10.35
C GLN A 129 5.61 16.06 11.69
N ARG A 130 5.68 14.72 11.69
CA ARG A 130 6.01 13.89 12.86
C ARG A 130 6.51 12.52 12.43
N GLY A 131 7.18 11.81 13.34
CA GLY A 131 7.71 10.47 13.09
C GLY A 131 7.30 9.48 14.17
N ASP A 132 7.27 8.20 13.79
CA ASP A 132 7.10 7.07 14.69
C ASP A 132 8.25 6.09 14.49
N ARG A 133 8.99 5.79 15.57
CA ARG A 133 10.20 4.95 15.49
C ARG A 133 9.88 3.50 15.11
N SER A 134 8.73 2.97 15.53
CA SER A 134 8.33 1.60 15.20
C SER A 134 7.97 1.50 13.73
N VAL A 135 7.15 2.42 13.21
CA VAL A 135 6.75 2.43 11.80
C VAL A 135 7.97 2.70 10.90
N GLN A 136 8.84 3.64 11.29
CA GLN A 136 10.07 3.92 10.54
C GLN A 136 11.03 2.74 10.44
N ALA A 137 11.04 1.82 11.42
CA ALA A 137 11.85 0.60 11.32
C ALA A 137 11.36 -0.26 10.14
N HIS A 138 10.06 -0.50 10.04
CA HIS A 138 9.50 -1.28 8.93
C HIS A 138 9.59 -0.57 7.58
N ILE A 139 9.49 0.77 7.55
CA ILE A 139 9.75 1.54 6.33
C ILE A 139 11.18 1.33 5.83
N LYS A 140 12.16 1.28 6.74
CA LYS A 140 13.55 0.99 6.39
C LYS A 140 13.70 -0.42 5.84
N ASP A 141 13.00 -1.41 6.42
CA ASP A 141 13.02 -2.79 5.93
C ASP A 141 12.46 -2.86 4.50
N VAL A 142 11.34 -2.18 4.22
CA VAL A 142 10.77 -2.11 2.86
C VAL A 142 11.76 -1.48 1.90
N PHE A 143 12.32 -0.31 2.23
CA PHE A 143 13.28 0.36 1.35
C PHE A 143 14.63 -0.36 1.21
N PHE A 144 14.97 -1.26 2.12
CA PHE A 144 16.12 -2.14 1.98
C PHE A 144 15.83 -3.20 0.93
N SER A 145 14.70 -3.91 1.04
CA SER A 145 14.28 -4.93 0.07
C SER A 145 14.00 -4.33 -1.32
N PHE A 146 13.30 -3.20 -1.37
CA PHE A 146 12.97 -2.48 -2.60
C PHE A 146 14.22 -2.11 -3.42
N GLN A 147 15.35 -1.81 -2.76
CA GLN A 147 16.60 -1.51 -3.47
C GLN A 147 17.06 -2.67 -4.34
N PHE A 148 16.88 -3.90 -3.87
CA PHE A 148 17.21 -5.10 -4.65
C PHE A 148 16.19 -5.37 -5.74
N GLU A 149 14.89 -5.13 -5.48
CA GLU A 149 13.83 -5.26 -6.49
C GLU A 149 14.06 -4.30 -7.66
N GLN A 150 14.27 -3.01 -7.37
CA GLN A 150 14.50 -1.99 -8.37
C GLN A 150 15.73 -2.29 -9.24
N SER A 151 16.79 -2.86 -8.67
CA SER A 151 18.00 -3.23 -9.43
C SER A 151 17.78 -4.31 -10.48
N ARG A 152 16.63 -4.99 -10.47
CA ARG A 152 16.26 -6.06 -11.40
C ARG A 152 15.30 -5.60 -12.48
N TRP A 153 14.75 -4.39 -12.38
CA TRP A 153 13.90 -3.84 -13.43
C TRP A 153 14.74 -3.51 -14.66
N GLU A 154 14.20 -3.81 -15.83
CA GLU A 154 14.86 -3.54 -17.11
C GLU A 154 14.95 -2.03 -17.39
N ASP A 155 13.91 -1.29 -16.96
CA ASP A 155 13.79 0.14 -17.14
C ASP A 155 14.04 0.93 -15.84
N ASP A 156 14.54 2.16 -16.00
CA ASP A 156 14.71 3.15 -14.91
C ASP A 156 13.37 3.64 -14.31
N ILE A 157 12.23 3.27 -14.91
CA ILE A 157 10.89 3.69 -14.50
C ILE A 157 10.03 2.43 -14.39
N PRO A 158 9.59 2.05 -13.18
CA PRO A 158 8.68 0.92 -13.05
C PRO A 158 7.32 1.23 -13.66
N THR A 159 6.72 0.20 -14.21
CA THR A 159 5.31 0.15 -14.54
C THR A 159 4.45 0.14 -13.27
N GLU A 160 3.18 0.53 -13.41
CA GLU A 160 2.23 0.47 -12.29
C GLU A 160 2.02 -0.96 -11.75
N GLU A 161 2.13 -1.96 -12.64
CA GLU A 161 2.04 -3.38 -12.31
C GLU A 161 3.23 -3.84 -11.45
N GLU A 162 4.46 -3.46 -11.80
CA GLU A 162 5.65 -3.77 -11.00
C GLU A 162 5.57 -3.17 -9.60
N LEU A 163 5.12 -1.91 -9.50
CA LEU A 163 4.86 -1.29 -8.20
C LEU A 163 3.77 -2.04 -7.42
N PHE A 164 2.74 -2.53 -8.10
CA PHE A 164 1.64 -3.25 -7.45
C PHE A 164 2.09 -4.57 -6.87
N PHE A 165 2.85 -5.35 -7.63
CA PHE A 165 3.43 -6.59 -7.12
C PHE A 165 4.51 -6.34 -6.05
N SER A 166 5.27 -5.24 -6.14
CA SER A 166 6.17 -4.83 -5.07
C SER A 166 5.42 -4.55 -3.76
N ASP A 167 4.32 -3.79 -3.82
CA ASP A 167 3.43 -3.58 -2.66
C ASP A 167 2.94 -4.91 -2.08
N LEU A 168 2.40 -5.80 -2.93
CA LEU A 168 1.88 -7.10 -2.49
C LEU A 168 2.97 -7.93 -1.78
N ARG A 169 4.18 -8.01 -2.33
CA ARG A 169 5.31 -8.72 -1.70
C ARG A 169 5.68 -8.13 -0.34
N HIS A 170 5.77 -6.81 -0.25
CA HIS A 170 6.11 -6.14 1.00
C HIS A 170 5.01 -6.26 2.07
N ASN A 171 3.76 -6.40 1.64
CA ASN A 171 2.61 -6.59 2.53
C ASN A 171 2.31 -8.06 2.86
N ASP A 172 2.88 -9.01 2.11
CA ASP A 172 2.93 -10.44 2.44
C ASP A 172 4.19 -10.81 3.25
N THR A 173 5.06 -9.84 3.55
CA THR A 173 6.19 -10.06 4.46
C THR A 173 5.70 -10.00 5.91
N PRO A 174 5.89 -11.06 6.73
CA PRO A 174 5.47 -11.05 8.13
C PRO A 174 6.18 -9.93 8.92
N ARG A 175 5.41 -9.16 9.69
CA ARG A 175 5.93 -8.08 10.53
C ARG A 175 5.59 -8.34 11.99
N ARG A 176 6.41 -7.81 12.89
CA ARG A 176 6.14 -7.85 14.33
C ARG A 176 6.03 -6.42 14.86
N ARG A 177 4.85 -6.05 15.37
CA ARG A 177 4.65 -4.77 16.05
C ARG A 177 4.95 -4.93 17.54
N ARG A 178 5.13 -3.82 18.25
CA ARG A 178 5.49 -3.85 19.68
C ARG A 178 4.42 -4.53 20.53
N GLN A 179 3.15 -4.39 20.14
CA GLN A 179 1.99 -4.94 20.83
C GLN A 179 1.71 -6.42 20.50
N ASP A 180 2.28 -6.93 19.42
CA ASP A 180 1.99 -8.30 18.98
C ASP A 180 2.97 -9.30 19.61
N LYS A 181 2.43 -10.42 20.05
CA LYS A 181 3.23 -11.57 20.48
C LYS A 181 3.85 -12.29 19.29
N ASP A 182 3.07 -12.44 18.22
CA ASP A 182 3.40 -13.18 17.01
C ASP A 182 3.61 -12.26 15.81
N TYR A 183 4.09 -12.83 14.70
CA TYR A 183 4.16 -12.13 13.43
C TYR A 183 2.76 -12.01 12.82
N VAL A 184 2.52 -10.88 12.18
CA VAL A 184 1.27 -10.55 11.49
C VAL A 184 1.55 -10.20 10.04
N PHE A 185 0.58 -10.46 9.17
CA PHE A 185 0.64 -10.08 7.76
C PHE A 185 -0.09 -8.75 7.55
N PRO A 186 0.60 -7.70 7.07
CA PRO A 186 0.01 -6.39 6.85
C PRO A 186 -1.28 -6.39 6.02
N THR A 187 -1.31 -7.13 4.91
CA THR A 187 -2.52 -7.20 4.07
C THR A 187 -3.70 -7.80 4.81
N GLU A 188 -3.48 -8.84 5.63
CA GLU A 188 -4.57 -9.48 6.38
C GLU A 188 -5.16 -8.54 7.42
N ILE A 189 -4.32 -7.79 8.16
CA ILE A 189 -4.81 -6.82 9.14
C ILE A 189 -5.57 -5.70 8.43
N MET A 190 -4.99 -5.11 7.39
CA MET A 190 -5.64 -4.02 6.64
C MET A 190 -7.00 -4.47 6.09
N PHE A 191 -7.04 -5.66 5.49
CA PHE A 191 -8.27 -6.17 4.90
C PHE A 191 -9.33 -6.52 5.95
N MET A 192 -8.94 -7.13 7.07
CA MET A 192 -9.83 -7.38 8.21
C MET A 192 -10.46 -6.08 8.72
N THR A 193 -9.63 -5.04 8.93
CA THR A 193 -10.08 -3.72 9.37
C THR A 193 -11.01 -3.08 8.34
N TRP A 194 -10.70 -3.20 7.05
CA TRP A 194 -11.54 -2.68 5.97
C TRP A 194 -12.93 -3.33 5.97
N LEU A 195 -12.99 -4.67 6.01
CA LEU A 195 -14.26 -5.40 6.01
C LEU A 195 -15.10 -5.11 7.25
N SER A 196 -14.45 -4.92 8.39
CA SER A 196 -15.14 -4.55 9.63
C SER A 196 -15.68 -3.13 9.58
N HIS A 197 -14.86 -2.15 9.20
CA HIS A 197 -15.22 -0.73 9.34
C HIS A 197 -16.05 -0.18 8.20
N TYR A 198 -15.82 -0.64 6.96
CA TYR A 198 -16.44 -0.05 5.77
C TYR A 198 -17.43 -0.99 5.09
N ALA A 199 -17.21 -2.31 5.16
CA ALA A 199 -18.19 -3.29 4.67
C ALA A 199 -19.19 -3.74 5.74
N ASN A 200 -18.98 -3.35 7.02
CA ASN A 200 -19.82 -3.70 8.17
C ASN A 200 -20.12 -5.20 8.28
N LEU A 201 -19.14 -6.05 7.92
CA LEU A 201 -19.26 -7.49 8.03
C LEU A 201 -19.01 -7.95 9.47
N ASN A 202 -19.69 -9.02 9.88
CA ASN A 202 -19.45 -9.64 11.17
C ASN A 202 -18.17 -10.50 11.17
N GLU A 203 -17.64 -10.78 12.36
CA GLU A 203 -16.39 -11.53 12.55
C GLU A 203 -16.38 -12.92 11.88
N GLN A 204 -17.50 -13.64 11.89
CA GLN A 204 -17.60 -14.97 11.28
C GLN A 204 -17.45 -14.90 9.77
N THR A 205 -18.11 -13.93 9.13
CA THR A 205 -17.98 -13.68 7.70
C THR A 205 -16.56 -13.24 7.36
N ILE A 206 -15.99 -12.31 8.13
CA ILE A 206 -14.63 -11.82 7.93
C ILE A 206 -13.61 -12.96 7.98
N SER A 207 -13.69 -13.86 8.96
CA SER A 207 -12.79 -15.01 9.07
C SER A 207 -12.83 -15.87 7.81
N ARG A 208 -14.03 -16.19 7.31
CA ARG A 208 -14.20 -16.99 6.08
C ARG A 208 -13.62 -16.30 4.85
N VAL A 209 -13.84 -14.99 4.71
CA VAL A 209 -13.31 -14.19 3.60
C VAL A 209 -11.78 -14.14 3.65
N LEU A 210 -11.20 -13.96 4.83
CA LEU A 210 -9.76 -13.95 5.03
C LEU A 210 -9.12 -15.30 4.69
N ASP A 211 -9.75 -16.42 5.05
CA ASP A 211 -9.22 -17.75 4.70
C ASP A 211 -9.18 -17.97 3.18
N GLN A 212 -10.21 -17.53 2.46
CA GLN A 212 -10.21 -17.55 0.98
C GLN A 212 -9.14 -16.63 0.40
N PHE A 213 -9.05 -15.41 0.92
CA PHE A 213 -8.03 -14.43 0.52
C PHE A 213 -6.61 -15.00 0.69
N ARG A 214 -6.31 -15.59 1.86
CA ARG A 214 -5.00 -16.20 2.16
C ARG A 214 -4.61 -17.26 1.15
N PHE A 215 -5.54 -18.14 0.80
CA PHE A 215 -5.31 -19.19 -0.17
C PHE A 215 -4.98 -18.59 -1.55
N LYS A 216 -5.85 -17.75 -2.09
CA LYS A 216 -5.68 -17.19 -3.44
C LYS A 216 -4.56 -16.17 -3.58
N SER A 217 -4.31 -15.35 -2.55
CA SER A 217 -3.22 -14.35 -2.57
C SER A 217 -1.87 -15.03 -2.64
N ARG A 218 -1.70 -16.18 -1.98
CA ARG A 218 -0.47 -16.97 -2.10
C ARG A 218 -0.34 -17.50 -3.52
N GLU A 219 -1.38 -18.11 -4.08
CA GLU A 219 -1.34 -18.59 -5.47
C GLU A 219 -0.96 -17.49 -6.47
N LEU A 220 -1.52 -16.28 -6.32
CA LEU A 220 -1.19 -15.12 -7.15
C LEU A 220 0.29 -14.74 -7.05
N LEU A 221 0.82 -14.61 -5.83
CA LEU A 221 2.21 -14.24 -5.59
C LEU A 221 3.18 -15.31 -6.09
N TRP A 222 2.90 -16.58 -5.80
CA TRP A 222 3.70 -17.70 -6.31
C TRP A 222 3.69 -17.73 -7.84
N GLY A 223 2.52 -17.58 -8.47
CA GLY A 223 2.39 -17.53 -9.92
C GLY A 223 3.27 -16.44 -10.55
N LYS A 224 3.28 -15.23 -9.96
CA LYS A 224 4.16 -14.14 -10.42
C LYS A 224 5.64 -14.47 -10.23
N ILE A 225 6.03 -15.00 -9.07
CA ILE A 225 7.42 -15.41 -8.80
C ILE A 225 7.89 -16.45 -9.83
N TYR A 226 7.06 -17.45 -10.14
CA TYR A 226 7.41 -18.46 -11.15
C TYR A 226 7.52 -17.87 -12.56
N SER A 227 6.62 -16.94 -12.94
CA SER A 227 6.74 -16.20 -14.21
C SER A 227 8.09 -15.47 -14.30
N ASP A 228 8.41 -14.67 -13.29
CA ASP A 228 9.64 -13.88 -13.25
C ASP A 228 10.89 -14.79 -13.26
N LEU A 229 10.86 -15.95 -12.59
CA LEU A 229 11.95 -16.94 -12.63
C LEU A 229 12.07 -17.66 -13.98
N SER A 230 10.94 -17.91 -14.67
CA SER A 230 10.95 -18.55 -15.98
C SER A 230 11.49 -17.62 -17.07
N GLU A 231 11.18 -16.33 -16.99
CA GLU A 231 11.75 -15.29 -17.85
C GLU A 231 13.28 -15.22 -17.67
N LEU A 232 13.77 -15.31 -16.43
CA LEU A 232 15.21 -15.38 -16.12
C LEU A 232 15.92 -16.64 -16.64
N ASN A 233 15.21 -17.78 -16.71
CA ASN A 233 15.77 -19.05 -17.19
C ASN A 233 15.60 -19.27 -18.71
N SER A 234 14.91 -18.37 -19.41
CA SER A 234 14.68 -18.46 -20.86
C SER A 234 15.87 -18.04 -21.73
N GLY A 235 17.01 -17.70 -21.12
CA GLY A 235 18.31 -17.76 -21.79
C GLY A 235 18.72 -19.21 -21.97
N ASP A 236 18.32 -19.79 -23.10
CA ASP A 236 18.56 -21.17 -23.53
C ASP A 236 17.92 -22.24 -22.64
N LEU A 237 16.67 -22.61 -22.93
CA LEU A 237 16.16 -23.99 -22.95
C LEU A 237 14.68 -23.95 -23.37
N GLU A 238 14.36 -24.58 -24.51
CA GLU A 238 12.98 -24.88 -24.88
C GLU A 238 12.36 -25.72 -23.75
N ALA A 239 11.37 -25.15 -23.07
CA ALA A 239 10.59 -25.86 -22.05
C ALA A 239 9.14 -25.95 -22.50
N ASP A 240 8.74 -27.21 -22.66
CA ASP A 240 7.44 -27.70 -23.08
C ASP A 240 6.26 -27.07 -22.34
N SER A 241 5.19 -26.94 -23.13
CA SER A 241 3.84 -26.52 -22.76
C SER A 241 3.33 -27.01 -21.38
N PHE A 242 2.89 -26.05 -20.57
CA PHE A 242 1.85 -26.25 -19.55
C PHE A 242 0.69 -25.28 -19.83
N GLU A 243 -0.15 -25.65 -20.80
CA GLU A 243 -1.49 -25.09 -20.94
C GLU A 243 -2.40 -25.64 -19.85
N SER A 244 -2.55 -24.91 -18.75
CA SER A 244 -3.83 -24.79 -18.05
C SER A 244 -3.81 -23.55 -17.17
N ARG A 245 -4.26 -22.43 -17.75
CA ARG A 245 -4.43 -21.16 -17.05
C ARG A 245 -5.70 -21.26 -16.19
N PRO A 246 -5.66 -20.99 -14.88
CA PRO A 246 -6.87 -20.97 -14.06
C PRO A 246 -7.80 -19.83 -14.51
N ASP A 247 -9.08 -20.15 -14.75
CA ASP A 247 -10.12 -19.21 -15.22
C ASP A 247 -10.41 -18.04 -14.27
N ASN A 248 -9.78 -18.01 -13.09
CA ASN A 248 -10.00 -17.04 -12.01
C ASN A 248 -8.84 -16.04 -11.80
N LEU A 249 -7.87 -15.97 -12.73
CA LEU A 249 -6.76 -15.02 -12.67
C LEU A 249 -7.08 -13.73 -13.46
N PHE A 250 -7.55 -12.69 -12.79
CA PHE A 250 -7.71 -11.35 -13.36
C PHE A 250 -6.33 -10.71 -13.54
N LEU A 251 -5.99 -10.28 -14.76
CA LEU A 251 -4.73 -9.59 -15.02
C LEU A 251 -4.89 -8.10 -14.71
N PHE A 252 -3.81 -7.46 -14.26
CA PHE A 252 -3.76 -6.02 -13.98
C PHE A 252 -4.32 -5.17 -15.14
N LYS A 253 -4.05 -5.59 -16.39
CA LYS A 253 -4.58 -4.95 -17.62
C LYS A 253 -6.11 -4.96 -17.75
N ASP A 254 -6.80 -5.89 -17.10
CA ASP A 254 -8.26 -6.00 -17.14
C ASP A 254 -8.92 -4.93 -16.24
N TYR A 255 -8.19 -4.41 -15.25
CA TYR A 255 -8.61 -3.29 -14.40
C TYR A 255 -8.33 -1.92 -15.05
N VAL A 256 -7.15 -1.74 -15.67
CA VAL A 256 -6.74 -0.45 -16.29
C VAL A 256 -7.68 -0.03 -17.43
N LYS A 257 -8.36 -0.97 -18.10
CA LYS A 257 -9.29 -0.68 -19.20
C LYS A 257 -10.66 -0.16 -18.75
N GLN A 258 -10.96 -0.10 -17.45
CA GLN A 258 -12.26 0.31 -16.93
C GLN A 258 -12.31 1.77 -16.41
N LYS A 259 -11.28 2.58 -16.68
CA LYS A 259 -11.32 4.05 -16.51
C LYS A 259 -11.71 4.76 -17.80
#